data_AF-A0A1F8S927-F1
#
_entry.id   AF-A0A1F8S927-F1
#
_cell.length_a   1.000
_cell.length_b   1.000
_cell.length_c   1.000
_cell.angle_alpha   90.00
_cell.angle_beta   90.00
_cell.angle_gamma   90.00
#
_symmetry.space_group_name_H-M   'P 1'
#
loop_
_entity.id
_entity.type
_entity.pdbx_description
1 polymer ?
#
loop_
_entity_poly.entity_id
_entity_poly.type
_entity_poly.pdbx_seq_one_letter_code
_entity_poly.pdbx_strand_id
1 'polypeptide(L)'
;MARLRSHDRRHRSPLLDRPEASVTSNVGQSYPYTSESEADRAKSIAALEKAREDLTGKLATETTPLDANERWWVWKCPTAGCPGLLHVAGYARDLHALFVVCDGTCAKTFLR
;
A
#
# COMPACT_ATOMS: atom_id res chain seq x y z
N MET A 1 -20.04 43.94 -57.86
CA MET A 1 -18.83 43.39 -57.17
C MET A 1 -19.14 43.44 -55.68
N ALA A 2 -19.14 42.38 -54.86
CA ALA A 2 -18.29 41.20 -54.77
C ALA A 2 -19.04 39.96 -54.23
N ARG A 3 -18.50 38.76 -54.53
CA ARG A 3 -18.85 37.45 -53.92
C ARG A 3 -17.99 37.19 -52.69
N LEU A 4 -18.52 36.60 -51.61
CA LEU A 4 -17.81 35.78 -50.60
C LEU A 4 -18.84 34.78 -50.01
N ARG A 5 -18.82 33.48 -50.34
CA ARG A 5 -18.16 32.34 -49.63
C ARG A 5 -18.52 32.28 -48.12
N SER A 6 -19.43 31.39 -47.70
CA SER A 6 -19.27 29.98 -47.30
C SER A 6 -18.63 29.76 -45.91
N HIS A 7 -19.20 28.80 -45.17
CA HIS A 7 -18.78 28.23 -43.87
C HIS A 7 -19.06 29.16 -42.65
N ASP A 8 -19.58 28.72 -41.51
CA ASP A 8 -19.27 27.49 -40.80
C ASP A 8 -20.37 27.15 -39.77
N ARG A 9 -20.94 25.95 -39.86
CA ARG A 9 -21.91 25.40 -38.90
C ARG A 9 -21.07 24.94 -37.71
N ARG A 10 -21.02 25.73 -36.64
CA ARG A 10 -20.32 25.35 -35.39
C ARG A 10 -20.96 24.08 -34.80
N HIS A 11 -20.43 22.92 -35.16
CA HIS A 11 -20.64 21.68 -34.41
C HIS A 11 -19.87 21.81 -33.08
N ARG A 12 -20.60 22.10 -32.00
CA ARG A 12 -20.06 21.97 -30.64
C ARG A 12 -19.98 20.47 -30.33
N SER A 13 -18.79 19.88 -30.45
CA SER A 13 -18.52 18.50 -30.02
C SER A 13 -18.77 18.35 -28.51
N PRO A 14 -19.50 17.32 -28.03
CA PRO A 14 -19.81 17.15 -26.61
C PRO A 14 -18.72 16.38 -25.84
N LEU A 15 -17.47 16.34 -26.32
CA LEU A 15 -16.44 15.43 -25.82
C LEU A 15 -15.52 16.01 -24.74
N LEU A 16 -16.02 16.91 -23.88
CA LEU A 16 -15.24 17.45 -22.77
C LEU A 16 -16.01 17.34 -21.46
N ASP A 17 -16.16 16.12 -20.96
CA ASP A 17 -16.22 15.84 -19.52
C ASP A 17 -15.97 14.33 -19.29
N ARG A 18 -14.75 13.88 -19.56
CA ARG A 18 -14.27 12.65 -18.92
C ARG A 18 -13.57 13.12 -17.67
N PRO A 19 -14.05 12.81 -16.45
CA PRO A 19 -13.21 12.97 -15.27
C PRO A 19 -11.93 12.19 -15.55
N GLU A 20 -10.79 12.87 -15.54
CA GLU A 20 -9.49 12.23 -15.62
C GLU A 20 -9.49 11.13 -14.56
N ALA A 21 -9.34 9.87 -15.00
CA ALA A 21 -9.20 8.77 -14.05
C ALA A 21 -8.03 9.15 -13.15
N SER A 22 -8.30 9.33 -11.86
CA SER A 22 -7.28 9.70 -10.90
C SER A 22 -6.14 8.71 -11.03
N VAL A 23 -4.95 9.22 -11.35
CA VAL A 23 -3.78 8.36 -11.54
C VAL A 23 -3.47 7.76 -10.18
N THR A 24 -3.93 6.55 -9.92
CA THR A 24 -3.54 5.83 -8.71
C THR A 24 -2.09 5.42 -8.92
N SER A 25 -1.15 6.19 -8.38
CA SER A 25 0.28 5.90 -8.48
C SER A 25 0.58 4.52 -7.89
N ASN A 26 0.75 3.53 -8.77
CA ASN A 26 1.21 2.19 -8.38
C ASN A 26 2.70 2.21 -7.94
N VAL A 27 3.44 3.24 -8.36
CA VAL A 27 4.89 3.37 -8.10
C VAL A 27 5.17 3.63 -6.61
N GLY A 28 4.28 4.34 -5.92
CA GLY A 28 4.43 4.62 -4.47
C GLY A 28 3.99 3.48 -3.56
N GLN A 29 3.40 2.40 -4.09
CA GLN A 29 2.79 1.36 -3.26
C GLN A 29 3.74 0.22 -2.90
N SER A 30 4.88 0.08 -3.59
CA SER A 30 5.89 -0.95 -3.29
C SER A 30 7.16 -0.38 -2.63
N TYR A 31 7.42 0.92 -2.78
CA TYR A 31 8.61 1.54 -2.18
C TYR A 31 8.42 1.74 -0.67
N PRO A 32 9.47 1.51 0.15
CA PRO A 32 9.45 1.82 1.57
C PRO A 32 9.08 3.29 1.81
N TYR A 33 8.21 3.51 2.80
CA TYR A 33 7.87 4.85 3.27
C TYR A 33 8.95 5.40 4.21
N THR A 34 9.46 4.56 5.09
CA THR A 34 10.55 4.88 6.04
C THR A 34 11.23 3.57 6.50
N SER A 35 12.12 3.66 7.48
CA SER A 35 12.62 2.51 8.23
C SER A 35 12.52 2.72 9.73
N GLU A 36 12.37 1.63 10.47
CA GLU A 36 12.34 1.58 11.93
C GLU A 36 13.49 0.71 12.47
N SER A 37 13.81 0.83 13.76
CA SER A 37 14.78 -0.05 14.40
C SER A 37 14.19 -1.44 14.62
N GLU A 38 15.04 -2.47 14.75
CA GLU A 38 14.58 -3.82 15.11
C GLU A 38 13.79 -3.85 16.44
N ALA A 39 14.21 -3.05 17.42
CA ALA A 39 13.51 -2.97 18.70
C ALA A 39 12.11 -2.36 18.56
N ASP A 40 11.96 -1.30 17.76
CA ASP A 40 10.67 -0.67 17.50
C ASP A 40 9.75 -1.59 16.69
N ARG A 41 10.29 -2.27 15.69
CA ARG A 41 9.57 -3.29 14.91
C ARG A 41 9.05 -4.40 15.80
N ALA A 42 9.91 -5.01 16.61
CA ALA A 42 9.56 -6.09 17.52
C ALA A 42 8.47 -5.65 18.52
N LYS A 43 8.58 -4.42 19.06
CA LYS A 43 7.58 -3.84 19.95
C LYS A 43 6.23 -3.66 19.24
N SER A 44 6.23 -3.18 18.00
CA SER A 44 5.01 -3.00 17.19
C SER A 44 4.32 -4.35 16.92
N ILE A 45 5.06 -5.36 16.49
CA ILE A 45 4.52 -6.72 16.27
C ILE A 45 3.97 -7.31 17.57
N ALA A 46 4.72 -7.24 18.67
CA ALA A 46 4.26 -7.75 19.96
C ALA A 46 2.99 -7.05 20.47
N ALA A 47 2.84 -5.74 20.21
CA ALA A 47 1.61 -5.03 20.53
C ALA A 47 0.43 -5.52 19.67
N LEU A 48 0.66 -5.82 18.40
CA LEU A 48 -0.35 -6.31 17.48
C LEU A 48 -0.78 -7.75 17.81
N GLU A 49 0.14 -8.63 18.16
CA GLU A 49 -0.16 -10.01 18.62
C GLU A 49 -0.99 -10.00 19.90
N LYS A 50 -0.71 -9.06 20.82
CA LYS A 50 -1.54 -8.89 22.04
C LYS A 50 -2.93 -8.35 21.74
N ALA A 51 -3.07 -7.51 20.71
CA ALA A 51 -4.33 -6.88 20.35
C ALA A 51 -5.21 -7.75 19.44
N ARG A 52 -4.64 -8.78 18.79
CA ARG A 52 -5.31 -9.59 17.76
C ARG A 52 -5.07 -11.06 18.01
N GLU A 53 -6.08 -11.73 18.54
CA GLU A 53 -6.00 -13.12 19.02
C GLU A 53 -5.62 -14.13 17.91
N ASP A 54 -6.05 -13.88 16.67
CA ASP A 54 -5.77 -14.74 15.51
C ASP A 54 -4.38 -14.53 14.91
N LEU A 55 -3.73 -13.40 15.19
CA LEU A 55 -2.48 -13.01 14.53
C LEU A 55 -1.32 -13.94 14.90
N THR A 56 -1.19 -14.33 16.17
CA THR A 56 -0.09 -15.19 16.62
C THR A 56 -0.07 -16.53 15.88
N GLY A 57 -1.23 -17.18 15.76
CA GLY A 57 -1.36 -18.45 15.03
C GLY A 57 -1.09 -18.29 13.53
N LYS A 58 -1.53 -17.15 12.96
CA LYS A 58 -1.25 -16.80 11.57
C LYS A 58 0.25 -16.63 11.30
N LEU A 59 0.94 -15.84 12.12
CA LEU A 59 2.38 -15.61 11.97
C LEU A 59 3.18 -16.91 12.12
N ALA A 60 2.85 -17.74 13.11
CA ALA A 60 3.50 -19.05 13.30
C ALA A 60 3.36 -19.96 12.06
N THR A 61 2.20 -19.91 11.39
CA THR A 61 1.91 -20.72 10.21
C THR A 61 2.57 -20.16 8.96
N GLU A 62 2.39 -18.87 8.68
CA GLU A 62 2.70 -18.26 7.38
C GLU A 62 4.10 -17.69 7.29
N THR A 63 4.83 -17.56 8.41
CA THR A 63 6.14 -16.92 8.42
C THR A 63 7.28 -17.80 8.92
N THR A 64 8.49 -17.45 8.52
CA THR A 64 9.74 -17.86 9.17
C THR A 64 10.40 -16.65 9.85
N PRO A 65 11.25 -16.89 10.86
CA PRO A 65 11.93 -15.81 11.58
C PRO A 65 12.78 -14.92 10.67
N LEU A 66 12.88 -13.64 11.04
CA LEU A 66 13.77 -12.69 10.38
C LEU A 66 15.24 -12.96 10.73
N ASP A 67 16.14 -12.53 9.86
CA ASP A 67 17.58 -12.49 10.13
C ASP A 67 17.95 -11.33 11.07
N ALA A 68 19.20 -11.34 11.54
CA ALA A 68 19.71 -10.27 12.38
C ALA A 68 19.96 -9.00 11.53
N ASN A 69 19.11 -8.00 11.73
CA ASN A 69 19.22 -6.71 11.07
C ASN A 69 18.93 -5.58 12.07
N GLU A 70 19.57 -4.43 11.90
CA GLU A 70 19.39 -3.26 12.77
C GLU A 70 18.16 -2.43 12.37
N ARG A 71 17.77 -2.47 11.08
CA ARG A 71 16.72 -1.62 10.52
C ARG A 71 15.80 -2.38 9.58
N TRP A 72 14.51 -2.10 9.68
CA TRP A 72 13.47 -2.70 8.84
C TRP A 72 12.65 -1.66 8.12
N TRP A 73 12.25 -2.00 6.90
CA TRP A 73 11.50 -1.08 6.07
C TRP A 73 10.05 -1.05 6.55
N VAL A 74 9.43 0.13 6.45
CA VAL A 74 8.05 0.36 6.83
C VAL A 74 7.34 0.94 5.62
N TRP A 75 6.12 0.46 5.35
CA TRP A 75 5.30 0.93 4.24
C TRP A 75 4.00 1.55 4.75
N LYS A 76 3.36 2.38 3.91
CA LYS A 76 1.97 2.76 4.16
C LYS A 76 1.03 1.60 3.85
N CYS A 77 -0.04 1.48 4.62
CA CYS A 77 -1.11 0.55 4.31
C CYS A 77 -1.80 0.95 3.00
N PRO A 78 -1.93 0.02 2.02
CA PRO A 78 -2.61 0.31 0.76
C PRO A 78 -4.14 0.28 0.90
N THR A 79 -4.67 -0.12 2.06
CA THR A 79 -6.13 -0.18 2.28
C THR A 79 -6.69 1.24 2.31
N ALA A 80 -7.64 1.53 1.40
CA ALA A 80 -8.31 2.82 1.35
C ALA A 80 -8.90 3.20 2.71
N GLY A 81 -8.60 4.42 3.18
CA GLY A 81 -9.05 4.93 4.47
C GLY A 81 -8.31 4.39 5.70
N CYS A 82 -7.33 3.49 5.55
CA CYS A 82 -6.51 3.02 6.66
C CYS A 82 -5.27 3.92 6.81
N PRO A 83 -5.09 4.62 7.95
CA PRO A 83 -3.91 5.45 8.17
C PRO A 83 -2.67 4.65 8.61
N GLY A 84 -2.78 3.32 8.71
CA GLY A 84 -1.75 2.47 9.31
C GLY A 84 -0.47 2.35 8.49
N LEU A 85 0.58 1.94 9.19
CA LEU A 85 1.87 1.51 8.68
C LEU A 85 1.95 -0.01 8.68
N LEU A 86 2.83 -0.55 7.83
CA LEU A 86 3.08 -1.97 7.70
C LEU A 86 4.45 -2.30 8.31
N HIS A 87 4.45 -3.17 9.31
CA HIS A 87 5.64 -3.61 10.04
C HIS A 87 6.03 -5.03 9.63
N VAL A 88 7.31 -5.30 9.49
CA VAL A 88 7.81 -6.64 9.15
C VAL A 88 7.61 -7.59 10.34
N ALA A 89 6.94 -8.71 10.09
CA ALA A 89 6.71 -9.75 11.10
C ALA A 89 7.54 -11.03 10.86
N GLY A 90 7.96 -11.27 9.62
CA GLY A 90 8.72 -12.44 9.24
C GLY A 90 8.96 -12.47 7.74
N TYR A 91 9.69 -13.48 7.27
CA TYR A 91 9.67 -13.85 5.86
C TYR A 91 8.45 -14.72 5.60
N ALA A 92 7.75 -14.50 4.49
CA ALA A 92 6.69 -15.41 4.09
C ALA A 92 7.29 -16.79 3.80
N ARG A 93 6.67 -17.85 4.33
CA ARG A 93 7.24 -19.20 4.33
C ARG A 93 7.47 -19.75 2.92
N ASP A 94 6.50 -19.55 2.03
CA ASP A 94 6.49 -20.15 0.69
C ASP A 94 6.73 -19.12 -0.42
N LEU A 95 6.82 -17.84 -0.06
CA LEU A 95 6.93 -16.73 -0.99
C LEU A 95 8.18 -15.94 -0.60
N HIS A 96 9.07 -15.65 -1.55
CA HIS A 96 10.29 -14.86 -1.31
C HIS A 96 9.96 -13.38 -1.09
N ALA A 97 9.22 -13.08 -0.04
CA ALA A 97 8.66 -11.78 0.28
C ALA A 97 8.69 -11.57 1.80
N LEU A 98 8.69 -10.30 2.21
CA LEU A 98 8.48 -9.93 3.60
C LEU A 98 6.99 -10.02 3.92
N PHE A 99 6.67 -10.71 5.01
CA PHE A 99 5.32 -10.73 5.56
C PHE A 99 5.16 -9.54 6.50
N VAL A 100 4.25 -8.62 6.15
CA VAL A 100 4.05 -7.38 6.89
C VAL A 100 2.64 -7.27 7.46
N VAL A 101 2.53 -6.70 8.65
CA VAL A 101 1.27 -6.55 9.39
C VAL A 101 0.94 -5.07 9.51
N CYS A 102 -0.31 -4.70 9.19
CA CYS A 102 -0.77 -3.33 9.35
C CYS A 102 -1.11 -3.02 10.81
N ASP A 103 -0.62 -1.91 11.35
CA ASP A 103 -0.97 -1.42 12.70
C ASP A 103 -2.29 -0.63 12.76
N GLY A 104 -2.81 -0.24 11.61
CA GLY A 104 -4.04 0.55 11.49
C GLY A 104 -5.32 -0.25 11.66
N THR A 105 -6.44 0.41 11.39
CA THR A 105 -7.80 -0.10 11.64
C THR A 105 -8.22 -1.25 10.73
N CYS A 106 -7.53 -1.48 9.61
CA CYS A 106 -7.92 -2.54 8.68
C CYS A 106 -7.54 -3.95 9.15
N ALA A 107 -6.60 -4.07 10.11
CA ALA A 107 -6.09 -5.33 10.64
C ALA A 107 -5.56 -6.36 9.60
N LYS A 108 -5.20 -5.91 8.39
CA LYS A 108 -4.74 -6.78 7.31
C LYS A 108 -3.24 -7.07 7.36
N THR A 109 -2.84 -8.14 6.69
CA THR A 109 -1.46 -8.50 6.39
C THR A 109 -1.20 -8.39 4.89
N PHE A 110 0.04 -8.16 4.50
CA PHE A 110 0.47 -7.99 3.10
C PHE A 110 1.84 -8.65 2.87
N LEU A 111 2.23 -8.73 1.61
CA LEU A 111 3.56 -9.17 1.18
C LEU A 111 4.30 -7.99 0.53
N ARG A 112 5.61 -7.89 0.76
CA ARG A 112 6.49 -6.85 0.22
C ARG A 112 7.77 -7.42 -0.37
#